data_AF-A0A4V3RYM0-F1
#
_entry.id   AF-A0A4V3RYM0-F1
#
_cell.length_a   1.000
_cell.length_b   1.000
_cell.length_c   1.000
_cell.angle_alpha   90.00
_cell.angle_beta   90.00
_cell.angle_gamma   90.00
#
_symmetry.space_group_name_H-M   'P 1'
#
loop_
_entity.id
_entity.type
_entity.pdbx_description
1 polymer ?
#
loop_
_entity_poly.entity_id
_entity_poly.type
_entity_poly.pdbx_seq_one_letter_code
_entity_poly.pdbx_strand_id
1 'polypeptide(L)'
;MNRLTLKYGGGRYEAVNPIDVYDNWYSKANYNELVKRLGEYEDLEEQGKLLKLPCAVGDTVWCVHMYSGGGRVPNWGKIYEAKFSVGMHEDFGKTVFLSKSAAEAALKEMSG
;
A
#
# COMPACT_ATOMS: atom_id res chain seq x y z
N MET A 1 -4.65 -0.97 11.02
CA MET A 1 -5.98 -1.36 10.51
C MET A 1 -6.18 -2.82 10.88
N ASN A 2 -7.18 -3.13 11.72
CA ASN A 2 -7.39 -4.50 12.19
C ASN A 2 -8.01 -5.32 11.05
N ARG A 3 -7.43 -6.47 10.74
CA ARG A 3 -7.89 -7.33 9.64
C ARG A 3 -9.15 -8.07 10.05
N LEU A 4 -10.12 -8.16 9.15
CA LEU A 4 -11.29 -9.05 9.30
C LEU A 4 -10.90 -10.54 9.19
N THR A 5 -9.73 -10.83 8.61
CA THR A 5 -9.23 -12.18 8.37
C THR A 5 -8.31 -12.65 9.50
N LEU A 6 -8.59 -13.84 10.02
CA LEU A 6 -7.68 -14.58 10.89
C LEU A 6 -6.49 -15.10 10.06
N LYS A 7 -5.25 -14.77 10.46
CA LYS A 7 -4.04 -15.33 9.85
C LYS A 7 -3.40 -16.32 10.81
N TYR A 8 -3.36 -17.60 10.42
CA TYR A 8 -2.62 -18.62 11.16
C TYR A 8 -1.14 -18.55 10.79
N GLY A 9 -0.28 -18.31 11.78
CA GLY A 9 1.17 -18.41 11.64
C GLY A 9 1.71 -19.50 12.57
N GLY A 10 2.26 -20.57 12.00
CA GLY A 10 3.14 -21.50 12.73
C GLY A 10 2.58 -22.12 14.02
N GLY A 11 1.27 -22.34 14.13
CA GLY A 11 0.67 -23.04 15.28
C GLY A 11 0.63 -22.26 16.60
N ARG A 12 0.76 -20.93 16.58
CA ARG A 12 0.53 -20.07 17.76
C ARG A 12 -0.60 -19.06 17.53
N TYR A 13 -1.37 -18.83 18.58
CA TYR A 13 -2.39 -17.78 18.65
C TYR A 13 -1.69 -16.45 18.95
N GLU A 14 -1.58 -15.57 17.95
CA GLU A 14 -1.25 -14.17 18.20
C GLU A 14 -2.56 -13.38 18.39
N ALA A 15 -2.60 -12.54 19.42
CA ALA A 15 -3.76 -11.73 19.78
C ALA A 15 -4.04 -10.68 18.70
N VAL A 16 -4.74 -11.10 17.65
CA VAL A 16 -5.44 -10.23 16.71
C VAL A 16 -6.89 -10.51 16.98
N ASN A 17 -7.63 -9.61 17.63
CA ASN A 17 -9.03 -9.81 18.01
C ASN A 17 -9.85 -10.16 16.75
N PRO A 18 -10.01 -11.45 16.42
CA PRO A 18 -10.63 -11.86 15.18
C PRO A 18 -12.11 -11.95 15.50
N ILE A 19 -12.95 -11.38 14.66
CA ILE A 19 -14.38 -11.44 14.92
C ILE A 19 -14.77 -12.92 14.98
N ASP A 20 -15.13 -13.38 16.17
CA ASP A 20 -15.46 -14.76 16.44
C ASP A 20 -16.81 -15.06 15.78
N VAL A 21 -16.81 -15.97 14.81
CA VAL A 21 -17.96 -16.35 13.99
C VAL A 21 -18.76 -17.50 14.62
N TYR A 22 -18.33 -17.99 15.80
CA TYR A 22 -19.12 -18.97 16.56
C TYR A 22 -20.44 -18.35 17.02
N ASP A 23 -21.51 -19.15 17.04
CA ASP A 23 -22.81 -18.75 17.60
C ASP A 23 -22.76 -18.91 19.14
N ASN A 24 -22.45 -17.81 19.83
CA ASN A 24 -22.33 -17.68 21.27
C ASN A 24 -22.97 -16.35 21.72
N TRP A 25 -22.97 -16.06 23.02
CA TRP A 25 -23.69 -14.90 23.56
C TRP A 25 -23.08 -13.53 23.20
N TYR A 26 -21.83 -13.49 22.72
CA TYR A 26 -21.18 -12.28 22.17
C TYR A 26 -21.40 -12.11 20.66
N SER A 27 -21.96 -13.12 19.98
CA SER A 27 -22.00 -13.19 18.51
C SER A 27 -22.85 -12.11 17.86
N LYS A 28 -23.86 -11.60 18.56
CA LYS A 28 -24.69 -10.50 18.05
C LYS A 28 -23.93 -9.18 17.96
N ALA A 29 -23.05 -8.90 18.93
CA ALA A 29 -22.20 -7.69 18.90
C ALA A 29 -21.12 -7.80 17.81
N ASN A 30 -20.52 -8.99 17.69
CA ASN A 30 -19.56 -9.33 16.63
C ASN A 30 -20.18 -9.22 15.23
N TYR A 31 -21.41 -9.70 15.05
CA TYR A 31 -22.14 -9.62 13.79
C TYR A 31 -22.43 -8.17 13.38
N ASN A 32 -22.88 -7.33 14.31
CA ASN A 32 -23.14 -5.91 14.02
C ASN A 32 -21.85 -5.17 13.62
N GLU A 33 -20.73 -5.47 14.26
CA GLU A 33 -19.43 -4.90 13.92
C GLU A 33 -18.95 -5.36 12.52
N LEU A 34 -19.21 -6.61 12.12
CA LEU A 34 -18.95 -7.10 10.76
C LEU A 34 -19.76 -6.34 9.73
N VAL A 35 -21.08 -6.26 9.92
CA VAL A 35 -21.97 -5.58 8.96
C VAL A 35 -21.58 -4.11 8.82
N LYS A 36 -21.27 -3.43 9.93
CA LYS A 36 -20.83 -2.04 9.89
C LYS A 36 -19.53 -1.87 9.10
N ARG A 37 -18.53 -2.71 9.34
CA ARG A 37 -17.26 -2.64 8.61
C ARG A 37 -17.40 -3.00 7.15
N LEU A 38 -18.27 -3.96 6.81
CA LEU A 38 -18.58 -4.29 5.42
C LEU A 38 -19.22 -3.09 4.72
N GLY A 39 -20.17 -2.41 5.36
CA GLY A 39 -20.75 -1.16 4.83
C GLY A 39 -19.71 -0.06 4.67
N GLU A 40 -18.78 0.11 5.62
CA GLU A 40 -17.66 1.05 5.46
C GLU A 40 -16.76 0.71 4.26
N TYR A 41 -16.57 -0.58 3.94
CA TYR A 41 -15.85 -0.99 2.74
C TYR A 41 -16.65 -0.75 1.45
N GLU A 42 -17.96 -1.04 1.44
CA GLU A 42 -18.87 -0.74 0.32
C GLU A 42 -18.89 0.77 0.02
N ASP A 43 -19.03 1.62 1.04
CA ASP A 43 -18.98 3.08 0.90
C ASP A 43 -17.61 3.56 0.36
N LEU A 44 -16.51 2.93 0.78
CA LEU A 44 -15.16 3.26 0.30
C LEU A 44 -14.97 2.83 -1.16
N GLU A 45 -15.58 1.73 -1.59
CA GLU A 45 -15.60 1.26 -2.97
C GLU A 45 -16.44 2.20 -3.85
N GLU A 46 -17.64 2.58 -3.42
CA GLU A 46 -18.51 3.53 -4.13
C GLU A 46 -17.87 4.93 -4.26
N GLN A 47 -17.11 5.36 -3.25
CA GLN A 47 -16.33 6.60 -3.30
C GLN A 47 -15.04 6.51 -4.13
N GLY A 48 -14.70 5.34 -4.69
CA GLY A 48 -13.48 5.11 -5.47
C GLY A 48 -12.18 5.13 -4.63
N LYS A 49 -12.27 4.90 -3.32
CA LYS A 49 -11.15 4.97 -2.35
C LYS A 49 -10.61 3.60 -1.93
N LEU A 50 -10.90 2.54 -2.69
CA LEU A 50 -10.39 1.18 -2.47
C LEU A 50 -8.86 1.12 -2.34
N LEU A 51 -8.16 2.01 -3.06
CA LEU A 51 -6.72 2.17 -3.00
C LEU A 51 -6.37 3.47 -2.28
N LYS A 52 -5.71 3.36 -1.12
CA LYS A 52 -5.03 4.50 -0.51
C LYS A 52 -3.78 4.83 -1.31
N LEU A 53 -3.94 5.75 -2.27
CA LEU A 53 -2.83 6.27 -3.04
C LEU A 53 -2.04 7.27 -2.20
N PRO A 54 -0.70 7.31 -2.36
CA PRO A 54 0.15 8.25 -1.62
C PRO A 54 0.04 9.70 -2.13
N CYS A 55 -0.53 9.91 -3.33
CA CYS A 55 -0.86 11.21 -3.91
C CYS A 55 -1.98 11.08 -4.95
N ALA A 56 -2.49 12.20 -5.47
CA ALA A 56 -3.55 12.18 -6.47
C ALA A 56 -3.01 11.74 -7.84
N VAL A 57 -3.83 11.00 -8.59
CA VAL A 57 -3.48 10.60 -9.97
C VAL A 57 -3.28 11.86 -10.82
N GLY A 58 -2.13 11.97 -11.49
CA GLY A 58 -1.73 13.16 -12.24
C GLY A 58 -0.89 14.17 -11.45
N ASP A 59 -0.62 13.94 -10.18
CA ASP A 59 0.36 14.73 -9.44
C ASP A 59 1.77 14.55 -10.00
N THR A 60 2.59 15.58 -9.83
CA THR A 60 4.00 15.53 -10.24
C THR A 60 4.80 14.70 -9.23
N VAL A 61 5.43 13.64 -9.71
CA VAL A 61 6.31 12.74 -8.95
C VAL A 61 7.68 12.65 -9.60
N TRP A 62 8.66 12.22 -8.82
CA TRP A 62 10.06 12.07 -9.23
C TRP A 62 10.42 10.60 -9.22
N CYS A 63 10.84 10.09 -10.38
CA CYS A 63 11.16 8.68 -10.57
C CYS A 63 12.67 8.48 -10.75
N VAL A 64 13.21 7.46 -10.11
CA VAL A 64 14.61 7.02 -10.24
C VAL A 64 14.67 5.90 -11.27
N HIS A 65 15.45 6.09 -12.33
CA HIS A 65 15.60 5.10 -13.39
C HIS A 65 16.46 3.92 -12.93
N MET A 66 15.82 2.76 -12.68
CA MET A 66 16.48 1.53 -12.18
C MET A 66 16.43 0.34 -13.15
N TYR A 67 15.88 0.50 -14.36
CA TYR A 67 15.67 -0.63 -15.28
C TYR A 67 16.94 -1.47 -15.47
N SER A 68 16.83 -2.74 -15.05
CA SER A 68 17.86 -3.78 -15.09
C SER A 68 17.45 -4.84 -16.11
N GLY A 69 17.22 -4.43 -17.36
CA GLY A 69 16.99 -5.34 -18.48
C GLY A 69 18.31 -5.83 -19.09
N GLY A 70 19.14 -6.52 -18.31
CA GLY A 70 20.25 -7.32 -18.85
C GLY A 70 21.45 -6.59 -19.46
N GLY A 71 21.78 -5.36 -19.04
CA GLY A 71 23.00 -4.67 -19.48
C GLY A 71 23.22 -3.36 -18.73
N ARG A 72 24.49 -2.89 -18.65
CA ARG A 72 24.85 -1.57 -18.09
C ARG A 72 24.04 -0.49 -18.81
N VAL A 73 23.03 0.05 -18.13
CA VAL A 73 22.13 1.06 -18.71
C VAL A 73 22.80 2.44 -18.73
N PRO A 74 22.76 3.17 -19.86
CA PRO A 74 23.34 4.52 -19.97
C PRO A 74 22.62 5.59 -19.11
N ASN A 75 21.51 5.23 -18.46
CA ASN A 75 20.67 6.14 -17.68
C ASN A 75 20.44 5.67 -16.23
N TRP A 76 21.25 4.74 -15.69
CA TRP A 76 21.15 4.34 -14.28
C TRP A 76 21.23 5.56 -13.35
N GLY A 77 20.32 5.65 -12.39
CA GLY A 77 20.32 6.73 -11.41
C GLY A 77 19.94 8.10 -11.97
N LYS A 78 19.41 8.17 -13.21
CA LYS A 78 18.76 9.40 -13.66
C LYS A 78 17.43 9.58 -12.95
N ILE A 79 17.24 10.77 -12.40
CA ILE A 79 15.98 11.19 -11.80
C ILE A 79 15.22 12.02 -12.84
N TYR A 80 13.96 11.70 -13.06
CA TYR A 80 13.10 12.40 -14.00
C TYR A 80 11.74 12.70 -13.39
N GLU A 81 11.11 13.77 -13.89
CA GLU A 81 9.75 14.14 -13.52
C GLU A 81 8.74 13.28 -14.31
N ALA A 82 7.73 12.76 -13.64
CA ALA A 82 6.64 12.01 -14.24
C ALA A 82 5.31 12.39 -13.59
N LYS A 83 4.21 12.07 -14.29
CA LYS A 83 2.86 12.18 -13.74
C LYS A 83 2.49 10.88 -13.04
N PHE A 84 2.03 10.98 -11.80
CA PHE A 84 1.66 9.82 -11.00
C PHE A 84 0.51 9.07 -11.69
N SER A 85 0.74 7.78 -11.95
CA SER A 85 -0.28 6.86 -12.45
C SER A 85 -0.50 5.76 -11.43
N VAL A 86 -1.70 5.17 -11.41
CA VAL A 86 -2.03 4.10 -10.45
C VAL A 86 -1.04 2.93 -10.55
N GLY A 87 -0.52 2.62 -11.73
CA GLY A 87 0.50 1.57 -11.89
C GLY A 87 1.82 1.82 -11.14
N MET A 88 2.10 3.06 -10.72
CA MET A 88 3.30 3.43 -9.98
C MET A 88 3.17 3.30 -8.46
N HIS A 89 1.98 2.94 -7.95
CA HIS A 89 1.73 2.92 -6.50
C HIS A 89 2.59 1.89 -5.74
N GLU A 90 2.94 0.76 -6.36
CA GLU A 90 3.76 -0.30 -5.73
C GLU A 90 5.26 0.07 -5.61
N ASP A 91 5.68 1.01 -6.44
CA ASP A 91 7.06 1.51 -6.53
C ASP A 91 7.29 2.78 -5.70
N PHE A 92 6.24 3.28 -5.05
CA PHE A 92 6.30 4.48 -4.24
C PHE A 92 7.19 4.28 -3.00
N GLY A 93 8.09 5.22 -2.75
CA GLY A 93 9.12 5.13 -1.71
C GLY A 93 10.29 4.20 -2.05
N LYS A 94 10.25 3.48 -3.17
CA LYS A 94 11.37 2.70 -3.70
C LYS A 94 12.02 3.44 -4.86
N THR A 95 11.24 3.67 -5.92
CA THR A 95 11.71 4.29 -7.16
C THR A 95 10.92 5.56 -7.50
N VAL A 96 9.74 5.77 -6.88
CA VAL A 96 8.86 6.93 -7.11
C VAL A 96 8.71 7.74 -5.83
N PHE A 97 8.87 9.07 -5.91
CA PHE A 97 8.86 9.99 -4.76
C PHE A 97 8.08 11.27 -5.04
N LEU A 98 7.55 11.92 -4.00
CA LEU A 98 6.86 13.23 -4.14
C LEU A 98 7.82 14.40 -4.41
N SER A 99 9.08 14.28 -4.02
CA SER A 99 10.05 15.35 -4.15
C SER A 99 11.35 14.84 -4.75
N LYS A 100 12.03 15.73 -5.49
CA LYS A 100 13.33 15.45 -6.09
C LYS A 100 14.36 15.10 -5.02
N SER A 101 14.38 15.81 -3.91
CA SER A 101 15.32 15.58 -2.80
C SER A 101 15.16 14.19 -2.19
N ALA A 102 13.92 13.68 -2.06
CA ALA A 102 13.69 12.32 -1.58
C ALA A 102 14.21 11.27 -2.57
N ALA A 103 14.04 11.50 -3.87
CA ALA A 103 14.59 10.63 -4.91
C ALA A 103 16.13 10.63 -4.92
N GLU A 104 16.76 11.78 -4.72
CA GLU A 104 18.23 11.91 -4.62
C GLU A 104 18.78 11.21 -3.38
N ALA A 105 18.11 11.35 -2.23
CA ALA A 105 18.48 10.65 -1.00
C ALA A 105 18.41 9.14 -1.17
N ALA A 106 17.31 8.62 -1.73
CA ALA A 106 17.14 7.20 -2.00
C ALA A 106 18.19 6.66 -2.99
N LEU A 107 18.51 7.43 -4.04
CA LEU A 107 19.57 7.06 -4.98
C LEU A 107 20.94 6.98 -4.30
N LYS A 108 21.24 7.92 -3.39
CA LYS A 108 22.49 7.92 -2.63
C LYS A 108 22.58 6.70 -1.71
N GLU A 109 21.51 6.37 -1.01
CA GLU A 109 21.41 5.16 -0.17
C GLU A 109 21.58 3.87 -0.96
N MET A 110 21.09 3.82 -2.20
CA MET A 110 21.27 2.65 -3.09
C MET A 110 22.68 2.53 -3.68
N SER A 111 23.46 3.62 -3.70
CA SER A 111 24.80 3.68 -4.27
C SER A 111 25.93 3.58 -3.24
N GLY A 112 25.62 3.71 -1.95
CA GLY A 112 26.55 3.59 -0.82
C GLY A 112 26.58 2.18 -0.26
#